data_AF-A0A2V6IBZ3-F1
#
_entry.id   AF-A0A2V6IBZ3-F1
#
_cell.length_a   1.000
_cell.length_b   1.000
_cell.length_c   1.000
_cell.angle_alpha   90.00
_cell.angle_beta   90.00
_cell.angle_gamma   90.00
#
_symmetry.space_group_name_H-M   'P 1'
#
loop_
_entity.id
_entity.type
_entity.pdbx_description
1 polymer ?
#
loop_
_entity_poly.entity_id
_entity_poly.type
_entity_poly.pdbx_seq_one_letter_code
_entity_poly.pdbx_strand_id
1 'polypeptide(L)'
;MKDSVVRGRLLQLLYERRSEGSIPFGHGEQAVSPPGGISQRDWLRAVAQLSEYRLIDWTPLEDQSGMGLLSGVAKINDFGIKVLEAGAAPPIRISIDESRRTTILPQQQAPIATSIPQQQVITEALEKLITAINQADVSEQEKNKAKSLLRKLLGSKAAASVLGAGAQSLGAKYFTG
;
A
#
# COMPACT_ATOMS: atom_id res chain seq x y z
N MET A 1 -9.97 8.17 22.06
CA MET A 1 -10.30 7.27 20.92
C MET A 1 -9.10 6.40 20.62
N LYS A 2 -9.24 5.15 20.17
CA LYS A 2 -8.08 4.30 19.82
C LYS A 2 -7.45 4.79 18.52
N ASP A 3 -6.11 4.78 18.42
CA ASP A 3 -5.38 5.23 17.22
C ASP A 3 -5.81 4.49 15.94
N SER A 4 -6.14 3.20 16.04
CA SER A 4 -6.63 2.40 14.89
C SER A 4 -7.94 2.92 14.32
N VAL A 5 -8.81 3.48 15.17
CA VAL A 5 -10.08 4.09 14.77
C VAL A 5 -9.85 5.44 14.10
N VAL A 6 -8.91 6.24 14.61
CA VAL A 6 -8.55 7.53 13.99
C VAL A 6 -7.99 7.30 12.58
N ARG A 7 -7.07 6.34 12.42
CA ARG A 7 -6.55 5.94 11.10
C ARG A 7 -7.64 5.45 10.16
N GLY A 8 -8.57 4.62 10.65
CA GLY A 8 -9.68 4.12 9.83
C GLY A 8 -10.59 5.22 9.34
N ARG A 9 -10.93 6.17 10.21
CA ARG A 9 -11.73 7.35 9.84
C ARG A 9 -11.00 8.24 8.82
N LEU A 10 -9.69 8.43 8.98
CA LEU A 10 -8.90 9.24 8.06
C LEU A 10 -8.82 8.60 6.67
N LEU A 11 -8.54 7.29 6.63
CA LEU A 11 -8.47 6.54 5.38
C LEU A 11 -9.82 6.52 4.65
N GLN A 12 -10.92 6.33 5.39
CA GLN A 12 -12.28 6.39 4.86
C GLN A 12 -12.61 7.78 4.29
N LEU A 13 -12.27 8.86 5.00
CA LEU A 13 -12.47 10.23 4.51
C LEU A 13 -11.74 10.47 3.18
N LEU A 14 -10.47 10.06 3.08
CA LEU A 14 -9.69 10.21 1.85
C LEU A 14 -10.23 9.36 0.71
N TYR A 15 -10.81 8.20 1.02
CA TYR A 15 -11.50 7.37 0.04
C TYR A 15 -12.78 8.03 -0.48
N GLU A 16 -13.61 8.57 0.39
CA GLU A 16 -14.85 9.27 0.02
C GLU A 16 -14.55 10.50 -0.85
N ARG A 17 -13.45 11.21 -0.57
CA ARG A 17 -13.02 12.41 -1.31
C ARG A 17 -12.00 12.12 -2.42
N ARG A 18 -11.82 10.86 -2.83
CA ARG A 18 -10.78 10.47 -3.80
C ARG A 18 -10.91 11.15 -5.17
N SER A 19 -12.13 11.52 -5.57
CA SER A 19 -12.38 12.26 -6.80
C SER A 19 -11.89 13.72 -6.76
N GLU A 20 -11.65 14.27 -5.58
CA GLU A 20 -11.18 15.65 -5.39
C GLU A 20 -9.65 15.77 -5.51
N GLY A 21 -8.94 14.64 -5.57
CA GLY A 21 -7.48 14.60 -5.60
C GLY A 21 -6.85 14.80 -4.22
N SER A 22 -5.79 15.60 -4.14
CA SER A 22 -5.07 15.85 -2.89
C SER A 22 -5.78 16.92 -2.05
N ILE A 23 -6.14 16.57 -0.80
CA ILE A 23 -6.83 17.46 0.13
C ILE A 23 -5.88 17.92 1.26
N PRO A 24 -6.00 19.16 1.74
CA PRO A 24 -5.08 19.73 2.72
C PRO A 24 -5.36 19.27 4.16
N PHE A 25 -4.29 19.14 4.95
CA PHE A 25 -4.26 18.87 6.38
C PHE A 25 -3.30 19.85 7.06
N GLY A 26 -3.49 20.07 8.36
CA GLY A 26 -2.64 20.94 9.18
C GLY A 26 -3.34 22.24 9.56
N HIS A 27 -2.62 23.35 9.45
CA HIS A 27 -3.03 24.66 9.98
C HIS A 27 -3.52 25.65 8.89
N GLY A 28 -3.61 25.22 7.63
CA GLY A 28 -4.12 26.07 6.54
C GLY A 28 -5.63 26.29 6.62
N GLU A 29 -6.13 27.42 6.09
CA GLU A 29 -7.56 27.77 6.13
C GLU A 29 -8.48 26.71 5.50
N GLN A 30 -7.97 25.97 4.50
CA GLN A 30 -8.72 24.90 3.83
C GLN A 30 -8.49 23.52 4.45
N ALA A 31 -7.66 23.41 5.49
CA ALA A 31 -7.26 22.14 6.07
C ALA A 31 -8.46 21.38 6.64
N VAL A 32 -8.52 20.08 6.34
CA VAL A 32 -9.61 19.23 6.82
C VAL A 32 -9.50 19.06 8.32
N SER A 33 -10.49 19.61 9.01
CA SER A 33 -10.60 19.54 10.47
C SER A 33 -10.88 18.11 10.96
N PRO A 34 -10.35 17.72 12.12
CA PRO A 34 -10.61 16.41 12.70
C PRO A 34 -12.10 16.28 13.06
N PRO A 35 -12.74 15.14 12.78
CA PRO A 35 -14.09 14.86 13.26
C PRO A 35 -14.17 14.93 14.79
N GLY A 36 -15.36 15.25 15.31
CA GLY A 36 -15.60 15.41 16.75
C GLY A 36 -15.03 14.27 17.61
N GLY A 37 -14.33 14.65 18.67
CA GLY A 37 -13.67 13.71 19.61
C GLY A 37 -12.30 13.21 19.18
N ILE A 38 -11.73 13.72 18.09
CA ILE A 38 -10.33 13.49 17.65
C ILE A 38 -9.53 14.77 17.86
N SER A 39 -8.36 14.69 18.50
CA SER A 39 -7.48 15.85 18.64
C SER A 39 -6.76 16.16 17.33
N GLN A 40 -6.44 17.43 17.06
CA GLN A 40 -5.64 17.83 15.89
C GLN A 40 -4.31 17.05 15.83
N ARG A 41 -3.69 16.81 16.99
CA ARG A 41 -2.44 16.05 17.09
C ARG A 41 -2.61 14.60 16.65
N ASP A 42 -3.64 13.91 17.12
CA ASP A 42 -3.88 12.50 16.76
C ASP A 42 -4.30 12.37 15.29
N TRP A 43 -4.98 13.38 14.76
CA TRP A 43 -5.35 13.46 13.36
C TRP A 43 -4.12 13.56 12.45
N LEU A 44 -3.22 14.50 12.72
CA LEU A 44 -1.98 14.66 11.96
C LEU A 44 -1.02 13.50 12.16
N ARG A 45 -0.99 12.89 13.36
CA ARG A 45 -0.26 11.65 13.61
C ARG A 45 -0.79 10.50 12.74
N ALA A 46 -2.10 10.39 12.57
CA ALA A 46 -2.69 9.36 11.71
C ALA A 46 -2.32 9.58 10.23
N VAL A 47 -2.25 10.82 9.75
CA VAL A 47 -1.72 11.14 8.41
C VAL A 47 -0.29 10.63 8.26
N ALA A 48 0.59 10.97 9.20
CA ALA A 48 1.99 10.56 9.17
C ALA A 48 2.12 9.02 9.13
N GLN A 49 1.37 8.32 9.98
CA GLN A 49 1.35 6.85 10.01
C GLN A 49 0.82 6.26 8.70
N LEU A 50 -0.31 6.73 8.18
CA LEU A 50 -0.84 6.19 6.92
C LEU A 50 0.14 6.41 5.75
N SER A 51 0.89 7.51 5.75
CA SER A 51 1.94 7.80 4.76
C SER A 51 3.17 6.89 4.92
N GLU A 52 3.64 6.72 6.17
CA GLU A 52 4.74 5.81 6.52
C GLU A 52 4.49 4.40 5.99
N TYR A 53 3.24 3.95 6.15
CA TYR A 53 2.79 2.62 5.72
C TYR A 53 2.17 2.59 4.31
N ARG A 54 2.38 3.64 3.50
CA ARG A 54 2.05 3.71 2.07
C ARG A 54 0.58 3.49 1.74
N LEU A 55 -0.32 3.84 2.65
CA LEU A 55 -1.77 3.80 2.41
C LEU A 55 -2.29 5.09 1.79
N ILE A 56 -1.51 6.16 1.87
CA ILE A 56 -1.80 7.48 1.29
C ILE A 56 -0.51 8.05 0.71
N ASP A 57 -0.67 8.95 -0.25
CA ASP A 57 0.41 9.80 -0.71
C ASP A 57 0.35 11.12 0.07
N TRP A 58 1.49 11.55 0.64
CA TRP A 58 1.61 12.77 1.44
C TRP A 58 2.64 13.70 0.83
N THR A 59 2.24 14.95 0.62
CA THR A 59 3.14 16.02 0.20
C THR A 59 3.14 17.11 1.27
N PRO A 60 4.24 17.34 1.99
CA PRO A 60 4.32 18.43 2.96
C PRO A 60 4.17 19.79 2.27
N LEU A 61 3.45 20.71 2.91
CA LEU A 61 3.44 22.12 2.54
C LEU A 61 4.51 22.80 3.39
N GLU A 62 5.55 23.31 2.76
CA GLU A 62 6.54 24.14 3.44
C GLU A 62 5.85 25.43 3.91
N ASP A 63 5.80 25.65 5.22
CA ASP A 63 5.63 27.00 5.73
C ASP A 63 6.98 27.70 5.74
N GLN A 64 6.98 29.01 5.54
CA GLN A 64 8.18 29.84 5.57
C GLN A 64 8.80 29.94 6.99
N SER A 65 8.31 29.16 7.95
CA SER A 65 8.64 29.28 9.37
C SER A 65 9.78 28.35 9.79
N GLY A 66 10.21 27.41 8.94
CA GLY A 66 11.29 26.47 9.25
C GLY A 66 10.97 25.50 10.41
N MET A 67 9.78 25.57 10.99
CA MET A 67 9.25 24.62 11.97
C MET A 67 8.59 23.48 11.21
N GLY A 68 9.42 22.59 10.70
CA GLY A 68 9.01 21.49 9.84
C GLY A 68 7.82 20.67 10.36
N LEU A 69 7.01 20.24 9.39
CA LEU A 69 6.01 19.18 9.46
C LEU A 69 4.84 19.41 10.42
N LEU A 70 3.78 20.11 9.99
CA LEU A 70 2.40 19.71 10.37
C LEU A 70 1.33 20.07 9.33
N SER A 71 1.68 20.67 8.21
CA SER A 71 0.74 20.99 7.12
C SER A 71 1.19 20.34 5.81
N GLY A 72 0.23 19.96 4.99
CA GLY A 72 0.49 19.28 3.72
C GLY A 72 -0.79 18.82 3.07
N VAL A 73 -0.68 18.20 1.91
CA VAL A 73 -1.80 17.62 1.18
C VAL A 73 -1.67 16.10 1.15
N ALA A 74 -2.80 15.42 1.30
CA ALA A 74 -2.88 13.97 1.24
C ALA A 74 -3.92 13.51 0.23
N LYS A 75 -3.66 12.38 -0.42
CA LYS A 75 -4.66 11.62 -1.17
C LYS A 75 -4.53 10.14 -0.86
N ILE A 76 -5.64 9.41 -0.94
CA ILE A 76 -5.57 7.95 -0.88
C ILE A 76 -4.87 7.43 -2.14
N ASN A 77 -4.07 6.38 -1.99
CA ASN A 77 -3.45 5.70 -3.12
C ASN A 77 -4.09 4.33 -3.37
N ASP A 78 -3.65 3.65 -4.43
CA ASP A 78 -4.22 2.36 -4.84
C ASP A 78 -4.17 1.29 -3.74
N PHE A 79 -3.15 1.32 -2.89
CA PHE A 79 -3.04 0.37 -1.79
C PHE A 79 -4.05 0.68 -0.69
N GLY A 80 -4.22 1.95 -0.31
CA GLY A 80 -5.26 2.39 0.61
C GLY A 80 -6.67 2.06 0.12
N ILE A 81 -6.94 2.22 -1.18
CA ILE A 81 -8.21 1.83 -1.82
C ILE A 81 -8.44 0.32 -1.68
N LYS A 82 -7.42 -0.51 -1.99
CA LYS A 82 -7.52 -1.97 -1.85
C LYS A 82 -7.76 -2.43 -0.41
N VAL A 83 -7.22 -1.73 0.58
CA VAL A 83 -7.48 -2.02 2.00
C VAL A 83 -8.96 -1.81 2.34
N LEU A 84 -9.61 -0.81 1.75
CA LEU A 84 -11.02 -0.50 2.02
C LEU A 84 -11.98 -1.39 1.20
N GLU A 85 -11.74 -1.55 -0.10
CA GLU A 85 -12.65 -2.22 -1.03
C GLU A 85 -12.44 -3.74 -1.07
N ALA A 86 -11.18 -4.18 -1.18
CA ALA A 86 -10.83 -5.58 -1.42
C ALA A 86 -10.46 -6.32 -0.12
N GLY A 87 -10.57 -5.67 1.05
CA GLY A 87 -10.24 -6.26 2.34
C GLY A 87 -8.76 -6.66 2.46
N ALA A 88 -7.87 -6.03 1.69
CA ALA A 88 -6.43 -6.29 1.80
C ALA A 88 -5.95 -6.01 3.23
N ALA A 89 -5.16 -6.91 3.80
CA ALA A 89 -4.68 -6.75 5.17
C ALA A 89 -3.78 -5.50 5.28
N PRO A 90 -4.16 -4.50 6.10
CA PRO A 90 -3.34 -3.31 6.25
C PRO A 90 -2.07 -3.64 7.03
N PRO A 91 -0.92 -3.05 6.68
CA PRO A 91 0.37 -3.27 7.37
C PRO A 91 0.38 -2.69 8.80
N ILE A 92 -0.63 -1.87 9.14
CA ILE A 92 -0.89 -1.38 10.48
C ILE A 92 -2.32 -1.65 10.89
N ARG A 93 -2.57 -1.73 12.20
CA ARG A 93 -3.91 -1.90 12.73
C ARG A 93 -4.79 -0.71 12.36
N ILE A 94 -5.85 -0.95 11.61
CA ILE A 94 -6.86 0.02 11.23
C ILE A 94 -8.22 -0.56 11.61
N SER A 95 -9.06 0.25 12.23
CA SER A 95 -10.43 -0.12 12.58
C SER A 95 -11.36 0.66 11.66
N ILE A 96 -11.88 -0.03 10.64
CA ILE A 96 -12.91 0.51 9.75
C ILE A 96 -14.26 0.09 10.32
N ASP A 97 -15.20 1.03 10.37
CA ASP A 97 -16.57 0.71 10.71
C ASP A 97 -17.17 -0.07 9.53
N GLU A 98 -17.33 -1.39 9.69
CA GLU A 98 -17.84 -2.30 8.64
C GLU A 98 -19.21 -1.86 8.12
N SER A 99 -20.01 -1.15 8.94
CA SER A 99 -21.31 -0.58 8.54
C SER A 99 -21.21 0.57 7.53
N ARG A 100 -20.01 1.13 7.33
CA ARG A 100 -19.71 2.21 6.38
C ARG A 100 -18.93 1.75 5.14
N ARG A 101 -18.70 0.44 4.95
CA ARG A 101 -18.35 -0.05 3.61
C ARG A 101 -19.52 0.32 2.71
N THR A 102 -19.31 1.29 1.82
CA THR A 102 -20.30 1.63 0.80
C THR A 102 -20.65 0.37 0.04
N THR A 103 -21.88 -0.09 0.26
CA THR A 103 -22.60 -1.05 -0.57
C THR A 103 -22.72 -0.47 -1.97
N ILE A 104 -21.65 -0.54 -2.75
CA ILE A 104 -21.76 -0.44 -4.19
C ILE A 104 -22.43 -1.75 -4.60
N LEU A 105 -23.63 -1.65 -5.17
CA LEU A 105 -24.42 -2.76 -5.70
C LEU A 105 -23.50 -3.81 -6.34
N PRO A 106 -23.63 -5.10 -5.97
CA PRO A 106 -22.82 -6.17 -6.54
C PRO A 106 -23.15 -6.27 -8.03
N GLN A 107 -22.35 -5.61 -8.87
CA GLN A 107 -22.32 -5.91 -10.27
C GLN A 107 -21.77 -7.32 -10.37
N GLN A 108 -22.65 -8.27 -10.67
CA GLN A 108 -22.43 -9.71 -10.84
C GLN A 108 -20.95 -10.07 -11.06
N GLN A 109 -20.22 -10.23 -9.96
CA GLN A 109 -18.97 -10.97 -9.99
C GLN A 109 -19.34 -12.41 -9.73
N ALA A 110 -19.05 -13.22 -10.74
CA ALA A 110 -19.09 -14.67 -10.72
C ALA A 110 -18.47 -15.23 -9.42
N PRO A 111 -18.82 -16.48 -9.04
CA PRO A 111 -18.58 -17.00 -7.71
C PRO A 111 -17.14 -16.81 -7.27
N ILE A 112 -16.98 -16.15 -6.12
CA ILE A 112 -15.85 -16.13 -5.18
C ILE A 112 -14.62 -16.90 -5.72
N ALA A 113 -13.81 -16.23 -6.53
CA ALA A 113 -12.42 -16.63 -6.67
C ALA A 113 -11.73 -16.20 -5.37
N THR A 114 -11.40 -17.18 -4.53
CA THR A 114 -10.47 -17.09 -3.40
C THR A 114 -9.50 -15.93 -3.60
N SER A 115 -9.58 -14.91 -2.74
CA SER A 115 -8.67 -13.76 -2.74
C SER A 115 -7.24 -14.29 -2.66
N ILE A 116 -6.56 -14.36 -3.79
CA ILE A 116 -5.15 -14.75 -3.85
C ILE A 116 -4.40 -13.68 -3.03
N PRO A 117 -3.69 -14.05 -1.95
CA PRO A 117 -2.91 -13.09 -1.17
C PRO A 117 -2.04 -12.26 -2.11
N GLN A 118 -1.96 -10.94 -1.92
CA GLN A 118 -1.15 -10.08 -2.82
C GLN A 118 0.29 -10.59 -2.99
N GLN A 119 0.84 -11.22 -1.97
CA GLN A 119 2.14 -11.90 -2.01
C GLN A 119 2.19 -13.01 -3.08
N GLN A 120 1.12 -13.78 -3.23
CA GLN A 120 1.00 -14.85 -4.22
C GLN A 120 0.85 -14.28 -5.64
N VAL A 121 0.11 -13.17 -5.84
CA VAL A 121 0.05 -12.47 -7.15
C VAL A 121 1.43 -11.94 -7.55
N ILE A 122 2.16 -11.31 -6.62
CA ILE A 122 3.52 -10.81 -6.88
C ILE A 122 4.48 -11.97 -7.13
N THR A 123 4.34 -13.08 -6.38
CA THR A 123 5.15 -14.29 -6.56
C THR A 123 4.91 -14.90 -7.95
N GLU A 124 3.65 -15.02 -8.39
CA GLU A 124 3.29 -15.52 -9.72
C GLU A 124 3.81 -14.59 -10.84
N ALA A 125 3.72 -13.27 -10.67
CA ALA A 125 4.26 -12.32 -11.64
C ALA A 125 5.78 -12.45 -11.77
N LEU A 126 6.48 -12.64 -10.65
CA LEU A 126 7.93 -12.83 -10.63
C LEU A 126 8.32 -14.18 -11.24
N GLU A 127 7.53 -15.23 -11.03
CA GLU A 127 7.70 -16.53 -11.67
C GLU A 127 7.56 -16.46 -13.20
N LYS A 128 6.55 -15.73 -13.68
CA LYS A 128 6.38 -15.47 -15.12
C LYS A 128 7.56 -14.71 -15.70
N LEU A 129 8.11 -13.72 -14.98
CA LEU A 129 9.30 -12.99 -15.41
C LEU A 129 10.53 -13.91 -15.51
N ILE A 130 10.77 -14.77 -14.51
CA ILE A 130 11.87 -15.75 -14.55
C ILE A 130 11.72 -16.67 -15.76
N THR A 131 10.51 -17.12 -16.05
CA THR A 131 10.21 -17.98 -17.20
C THR A 131 10.45 -17.27 -18.54
N ALA A 132 10.01 -16.01 -18.65
CA ALA A 132 10.25 -15.19 -19.84
C ALA A 132 11.76 -14.97 -20.08
N ILE A 133 12.55 -14.75 -19.03
CA ILE A 133 14.01 -14.63 -19.14
C ILE A 133 14.66 -15.94 -19.63
N ASN A 134 14.15 -17.10 -19.19
CA ASN A 134 14.64 -18.39 -19.69
C ASN A 134 14.37 -18.57 -21.19
N GLN A 135 13.21 -18.11 -21.66
CA GLN A 135 12.74 -18.24 -23.04
C GLN A 135 13.23 -17.13 -23.96
N ALA A 136 13.81 -16.05 -23.42
CA ALA A 136 14.29 -14.93 -24.22
C ALA A 136 15.35 -15.37 -25.23
N ASP A 137 15.28 -14.80 -26.44
CA ASP A 137 16.24 -15.03 -27.51
C ASP A 137 17.48 -14.14 -27.32
N VAL A 138 18.23 -14.43 -26.26
CA VAL A 138 19.47 -13.73 -25.89
C VAL A 138 20.55 -14.75 -25.53
N SER A 139 21.80 -14.32 -25.49
CA SER A 139 22.92 -15.19 -25.15
C SER A 139 22.77 -15.81 -23.75
N GLU A 140 23.27 -17.04 -23.58
CA GLU A 140 23.28 -17.71 -22.27
C GLU A 140 24.00 -16.89 -21.19
N GLN A 141 25.03 -16.12 -21.57
CA GLN A 141 25.73 -15.23 -20.66
C GLN A 141 24.81 -14.12 -20.12
N GLU A 142 23.94 -13.55 -20.96
CA GLU A 142 22.97 -12.53 -20.53
C GLU A 142 21.85 -13.12 -19.67
N LYS A 143 21.35 -14.31 -20.02
CA LYS A 143 20.40 -15.04 -19.16
C LYS A 143 20.98 -15.29 -17.78
N ASN A 144 22.24 -15.74 -17.71
CA ASN A 144 22.91 -16.02 -16.44
C ASN A 144 23.15 -14.75 -15.60
N LYS A 145 23.47 -13.60 -16.23
CA LYS A 145 23.55 -12.31 -15.54
C LYS A 145 22.19 -11.91 -14.94
N ALA A 146 21.12 -11.99 -15.73
CA ALA A 146 19.76 -11.67 -15.27
C ALA A 146 19.33 -12.57 -14.10
N LYS A 147 19.59 -13.87 -14.20
CA LYS A 147 19.35 -14.85 -13.13
C LYS A 147 20.12 -14.54 -11.86
N SER A 148 21.40 -14.14 -11.97
CA SER A 148 22.22 -13.77 -10.81
C SER A 148 21.66 -12.55 -10.07
N LEU A 149 21.18 -11.54 -10.81
CA LEU A 149 20.52 -10.37 -10.22
C LEU A 149 19.21 -10.75 -9.53
N LEU A 150 18.39 -11.60 -10.16
CA LEU A 150 17.16 -12.10 -9.55
C LEU A 150 17.41 -12.92 -8.29
N ARG A 151 18.44 -13.78 -8.28
CA ARG A 151 18.85 -14.53 -7.09
C ARG A 151 19.24 -13.59 -5.94
N LYS A 152 20.00 -12.53 -6.23
CA LYS A 152 20.35 -11.50 -5.23
C LYS A 152 19.13 -10.75 -4.71
N LEU A 153 18.20 -10.39 -5.61
CA LEU A 153 16.95 -9.74 -5.24
C LEU A 153 16.13 -10.63 -4.28
N LEU A 154 15.90 -11.89 -4.64
CA LEU A 154 15.15 -12.87 -3.85
C LEU A 154 15.78 -13.14 -2.48
N GLY A 155 17.12 -13.10 -2.38
CA GLY A 155 17.84 -13.25 -1.12
C GLY A 155 17.86 -11.99 -0.24
N SER A 156 17.31 -10.87 -0.69
CA SER A 156 17.34 -9.61 0.05
C SER A 156 16.26 -9.53 1.13
N LYS A 157 16.52 -8.74 2.18
CA LYS A 157 15.53 -8.44 3.24
C LYS A 157 14.27 -7.76 2.69
N ALA A 158 14.41 -6.95 1.63
CA ALA A 158 13.28 -6.30 0.97
C ALA A 158 12.35 -7.31 0.27
N ALA A 159 12.93 -8.30 -0.43
CA ALA A 159 12.14 -9.38 -1.03
C ALA A 159 11.43 -10.22 0.05
N ALA A 160 12.10 -10.53 1.17
CA ALA A 160 11.47 -11.24 2.27
C ALA A 160 10.27 -10.48 2.87
N SER A 161 10.34 -9.14 2.98
CA SER A 161 9.22 -8.34 3.47
C SER A 161 8.02 -8.26 2.51
N VAL A 162 8.25 -8.35 1.19
CA VAL A 162 7.21 -8.22 0.17
C VAL A 162 6.61 -9.57 -0.23
N LEU A 163 7.45 -10.59 -0.38
CA LEU A 163 7.07 -11.92 -0.88
C LEU A 163 6.86 -12.96 0.22
N GLY A 164 7.31 -12.69 1.45
CA GLY A 164 7.28 -13.67 2.54
C GLY A 164 7.97 -14.97 2.15
N ALA A 165 7.29 -16.11 2.36
CA ALA A 165 7.77 -17.43 1.98
C ALA A 165 7.94 -17.62 0.46
N GLY A 166 7.27 -16.81 -0.37
CA GLY A 166 7.36 -16.87 -1.83
C GLY A 166 8.77 -16.57 -2.35
N ALA A 167 9.53 -15.69 -1.68
CA ALA A 167 10.92 -15.42 -2.05
C ALA A 167 11.81 -16.68 -1.94
N GLN A 168 11.65 -17.43 -0.85
CA GLN A 168 12.40 -18.68 -0.63
C GLN A 168 11.95 -19.79 -1.58
N SER A 169 10.64 -19.89 -1.84
CA SER A 169 10.09 -20.88 -2.78
C SER A 169 10.61 -20.68 -4.21
N LEU A 170 10.61 -19.44 -4.73
CA LEU A 170 11.18 -19.12 -6.04
C LEU A 170 12.70 -19.31 -6.07
N GLY A 171 13.38 -18.92 -5.00
CA GLY A 171 14.81 -19.16 -4.80
C GLY A 171 15.17 -20.63 -4.96
N ALA A 172 14.44 -21.51 -4.27
CA ALA A 172 14.60 -22.96 -4.37
C ALA A 172 14.29 -23.45 -5.79
N LYS A 173 13.10 -23.13 -6.31
CA LYS A 173 12.62 -23.69 -7.58
C LYS A 173 13.51 -23.38 -8.79
N TYR A 174 14.12 -22.19 -8.84
CA TYR A 174 14.85 -21.72 -10.02
C TYR A 174 16.35 -21.52 -9.83
N PHE A 175 16.83 -21.48 -8.59
CA PHE A 175 18.21 -21.09 -8.29
C PHE A 175 18.92 -22.01 -7.28
N THR A 176 18.29 -23.09 -6.80
CA THR A 176 19.02 -24.17 -6.12
C THR A 176 19.57 -25.16 -7.14
N GLY A 177 20.85 -24.93 -7.42
CA GLY A 177 21.79 -25.74 -8.19
C GLY A 177 23.18 -25.29 -7.78
#